data_AF-F8QZE9-F1
#
_entry.id   AF-F8QZE9-F1
#
_cell.length_a   1.000
_cell.length_b   1.000
_cell.length_c   1.000
_cell.angle_alpha   90.00
_cell.angle_beta   90.00
_cell.angle_gamma   90.00
#
_symmetry.space_group_name_H-M   'P 1'
#
loop_
_entity.id
_entity.type
_entity.pdbx_description
1 polymer ?
#
loop_
_entity_poly.entity_id
_entity_poly.type
_entity_poly.pdbx_seq_one_letter_code
_entity_poly.pdbx_strand_id
1 'polypeptide(L)' 'LSVHQLVENTDETYCIDNEALYDICFRTLKLTTPTYGDLNHLVSATMSGVTTCLRFPGQLNADLRKLAVNMVP' A
#
# COMPACT_ATOMS: atom_id res chain seq x y z
N LEU A 1 -0.80 7.32 19.94
CA LEU A 1 -0.21 6.12 20.57
C LEU A 1 0.34 5.14 19.52
N SER A 2 -0.44 4.76 18.50
CA SER A 2 -0.02 3.78 17.49
C SER A 2 1.10 4.26 16.55
N VAL A 3 1.10 5.53 16.12
CA VAL A 3 2.16 6.08 15.25
C VAL A 3 3.53 6.03 15.90
N HIS A 4 3.62 6.33 17.20
CA HIS A 4 4.88 6.26 17.95
C HIS A 4 5.45 4.85 17.94
N GLN A 5 4.61 3.83 18.15
CA GLN A 5 5.02 2.43 18.07
C GLN A 5 5.44 2.01 16.66
N LEU A 6 4.77 2.53 15.62
CA LEU A 6 5.16 2.27 14.22
C LEU A 6 6.52 2.88 13.91
N VAL A 7 6.78 4.12 14.32
CA VAL A 7 8.05 4.82 14.07
C VAL A 7 9.22 4.14 14.77
N GLU A 8 9.04 3.67 16.00
CA GLU A 8 10.14 3.09 16.78
C GLU A 8 10.45 1.62 16.43
N ASN A 9 9.49 0.87 15.91
CA ASN A 9 9.61 -0.59 15.79
C ASN A 9 9.44 -1.14 14.36
N THR A 10 9.24 -0.29 13.35
CA THR A 10 9.10 -0.76 11.96
C THR A 10 10.22 -0.21 11.09
N ASP A 11 10.76 -1.06 10.22
CA ASP A 11 11.75 -0.66 9.22
C ASP A 11 11.11 0.08 8.04
N GLU A 12 9.85 -0.23 7.74
CA GLU A 12 9.07 0.42 6.67
C GLU A 12 7.57 0.35 7.00
N THR A 13 6.84 1.46 6.83
CA THR A 13 5.39 1.52 7.01
C THR A 13 4.74 2.15 5.77
N TYR A 14 3.79 1.43 5.16
CA TYR A 14 3.01 1.92 4.02
C TYR A 14 1.70 2.54 4.52
N CYS A 15 1.59 3.86 4.44
CA CYS A 15 0.37 4.58 4.82
C CYS A 15 -0.69 4.50 3.71
N ILE A 16 -1.86 3.96 4.06
CA ILE A 16 -3.02 3.91 3.18
C ILE A 16 -4.11 4.80 3.76
N ASP A 17 -4.46 5.85 3.03
CA ASP A 17 -5.46 6.83 3.44
C ASP A 17 -6.85 6.48 2.89
N ASN A 18 -7.81 6.26 3.79
CA ASN A 18 -9.19 5.94 3.43
C ASN A 18 -9.89 7.09 2.69
N GLU A 19 -9.55 8.35 2.97
CA GLU A 19 -10.14 9.50 2.27
C GLU A 19 -9.69 9.52 0.81
N ALA A 20 -8.39 9.35 0.57
CA ALA A 20 -7.83 9.22 -0.78
C ALA A 20 -8.41 8.00 -1.52
N LEU A 21 -8.57 6.85 -0.85
CA LEU A 21 -9.22 5.67 -1.45
C LEU A 21 -10.69 5.92 -1.80
N TYR A 22 -11.42 6.61 -0.92
CA TYR A 22 -12.81 6.98 -1.19
C TYR A 22 -12.91 7.91 -2.40
N ASP A 23 -12.03 8.90 -2.50
CA ASP A 23 -11.94 9.80 -3.64
C ASP A 23 -11.62 9.05 -4.94
N ILE A 24 -10.74 8.04 -4.92
CA ILE A 24 -10.47 7.17 -6.08
C ILE A 24 -11.73 6.39 -6.47
N CYS A 25 -12.39 5.74 -5.52
CA CYS A 25 -13.62 4.98 -5.78
C CYS A 25 -14.73 5.86 -6.37
N PHE A 26 -14.90 7.06 -5.83
CA PHE A 26 -15.95 7.98 -6.25
C PHE A 26 -15.63 8.70 -7.56
N ARG A 27 -14.44 9.32 -7.68
CA ARG A 27 -14.08 10.17 -8.82
C ARG A 27 -13.57 9.37 -10.00
N THR A 28 -12.80 8.31 -9.77
CA THR A 28 -12.16 7.53 -10.84
C THR A 28 -13.01 6.33 -11.23
N LEU A 29 -13.42 5.52 -10.25
CA LEU A 29 -14.20 4.30 -10.50
C LEU A 29 -15.71 4.56 -10.65
N LYS A 30 -16.15 5.81 -10.41
CA LYS A 30 -17.54 6.27 -10.56
C LYS A 30 -18.54 5.49 -9.70
N LEU A 31 -18.09 4.96 -8.56
CA LEU A 31 -18.96 4.33 -7.57
C LEU A 31 -19.70 5.43 -6.81
N THR A 32 -21.04 5.43 -6.88
CA THR A 32 -21.89 6.46 -6.27
C THR A 32 -21.87 6.42 -4.74
N THR A 33 -21.71 5.23 -4.16
CA THR A 33 -21.60 5.01 -2.71
C THR A 33 -20.50 3.97 -2.43
N PRO A 34 -19.22 4.38 -2.41
CA PRO A 34 -18.12 3.48 -2.07
C PRO A 34 -18.31 2.82 -0.70
N THR A 35 -18.12 1.51 -0.65
CA THR A 35 -18.18 0.72 0.58
C THR A 35 -16.78 0.32 1.04
N TYR A 36 -16.64 -0.13 2.30
CA TYR A 36 -15.37 -0.72 2.76
C TYR A 36 -14.94 -1.94 1.94
N GLY A 37 -15.87 -2.65 1.30
CA GLY A 37 -15.53 -3.73 0.37
C GLY A 37 -14.74 -3.20 -0.84
N ASP A 38 -15.17 -2.07 -1.41
CA ASP A 38 -14.52 -1.44 -2.55
C ASP A 38 -13.14 -0.87 -2.18
N LEU A 39 -13.07 -0.21 -1.02
CA LEU A 39 -11.81 0.32 -0.48
C LEU A 39 -10.82 -0.83 -0.23
N ASN A 40 -11.26 -1.90 0.44
CA ASN A 40 -10.41 -3.06 0.73
C ASN A 40 -9.95 -3.78 -0.55
N HIS A 41 -10.75 -3.75 -1.61
CA HIS A 41 -10.32 -4.26 -2.91
C HIS A 41 -9.11 -3.46 -3.46
N LEU A 42 -9.15 -2.12 -3.41
CA LEU A 42 -8.01 -1.29 -3.79
C LEU A 42 -6.79 -1.50 -2.89
N VAL A 43 -7.01 -1.67 -1.58
CA VAL A 43 -5.95 -2.00 -0.63
C VAL A 43 -5.28 -3.33 -1.02
N SER A 44 -6.07 -4.36 -1.29
CA SER A 44 -5.54 -5.68 -1.67
C SER A 44 -4.73 -5.63 -2.98
N ALA A 45 -5.18 -4.84 -3.96
CA ALA A 45 -4.47 -4.66 -5.22
C ALA A 45 -3.13 -3.94 -5.01
N THR A 46 -3.12 -2.88 -4.19
CA THR A 46 -1.92 -2.13 -3.83
C THR A 46 -0.91 -3.01 -3.09
N MET A 47 -1.35 -3.75 -2.07
CA MET A 47 -0.50 -4.64 -1.28
C MET A 47 0.04 -5.82 -2.11
N SER A 48 -0.77 -6.34 -3.04
CA SER A 48 -0.30 -7.31 -4.04
C SER A 48 0.83 -6.70 -4.87
N GLY A 49 0.67 -5.46 -5.35
CA GLY A 49 1.71 -4.70 -6.05
C GLY A 49 3.01 -4.60 -5.28
N VAL A 50 2.96 -4.12 -4.03
CA VAL A 50 4.13 -3.97 -3.13
C VAL A 50 4.88 -5.28 -2.95
N THR A 51 4.18 -6.40 -2.81
CA THR A 51 4.79 -7.74 -2.59
C THR A 51 5.17 -8.47 -3.88
N THR A 52 4.95 -7.88 -5.06
CA THR A 52 5.16 -8.55 -6.37
C THR A 52 6.58 -9.07 -6.51
N CYS A 53 7.57 -8.30 -6.07
CA CYS A 53 8.97 -8.68 -6.16
C CYS A 53 9.37 -9.87 -5.27
N LEU A 54 8.60 -10.13 -4.21
CA LEU A 54 8.78 -11.29 -3.34
C LEU A 54 8.17 -12.55 -3.97
N ARG A 55 7.02 -12.37 -4.64
CA ARG A 55 6.25 -13.48 -5.24
C ARG A 55 6.80 -13.91 -6.60
N PHE A 56 7.45 -13.00 -7.33
CA PHE A 56 8.02 -13.24 -8.66
C PHE A 56 9.50 -12.83 -8.71
N PRO A 57 10.40 -13.63 -8.10
CA PRO A 57 11.82 -13.32 -8.04
C PRO A 57 12.43 -13.26 -9.45
N GLY A 58 13.26 -12.24 -9.71
CA GLY A 58 13.99 -12.07 -10.99
C GLY A 58 13.24 -11.33 -12.09
N GLN A 59 11.93 -11.08 -11.95
CA GLN A 59 11.18 -10.23 -12.91
C GLN A 59 11.21 -8.75 -12.52
N LEU A 60 11.32 -8.46 -11.23
CA LEU A 60 11.53 -7.12 -10.69
C LEU A 60 12.91 -7.09 -10.02
N ASN A 61 13.77 -6.14 -10.41
CA ASN A 61 15.09 -5.92 -9.80
C ASN A 61 15.04 -5.30 -8.38
N ALA A 62 13.98 -5.60 -7.62
CA ALA A 62 13.66 -4.92 -6.36
C ALA A 62 13.38 -5.95 -5.26
N ASP A 63 14.41 -6.54 -4.66
CA ASP A 63 14.18 -7.31 -3.42
C ASP A 63 13.74 -6.39 -2.26
N LEU A 64 13.20 -6.96 -1.17
CA LEU A 64 12.69 -6.19 -0.03
C LEU A 64 13.73 -5.20 0.54
N ARG A 65 15.00 -5.61 0.56
CA ARG A 65 16.10 -4.78 1.07
C ARG A 65 16.38 -3.60 0.14
N LYS A 66 16.32 -3.81 -1.18
CA LYS A 66 16.41 -2.73 -2.16
C LYS A 66 15.23 -1.78 -2.09
N LEU A 67 14.01 -2.26 -1.83
CA LEU A 67 12.85 -1.38 -1.63
C LEU A 67 13.07 -0.49 -0.40
N ALA A 68 13.39 -1.08 0.75
CA ALA A 68 13.63 -0.34 1.98
C ALA A 68 14.77 0.70 1.81
N VAL A 69 15.92 0.31 1.25
CA VAL A 69 17.08 1.20 1.07
C VAL A 69 16.83 2.31 0.03
N ASN A 70 16.02 2.05 -1.00
CA ASN A 70 15.72 3.07 -2.01
C ASN A 70 14.63 4.06 -1.57
N MET A 71 13.68 3.62 -0.75
CA MET A 71 12.50 4.40 -0.35
C MET A 71 12.70 5.13 0.99
N VAL A 72 13.60 4.65 1.84
CA VAL A 72 13.95 5.24 3.14
C VAL A 72 15.47 5.50 3.17
N PRO A 73 15.92 6.76 2.98
CA PRO A 73 17.34 7.14 2.94
C PRO A 73 18.02 7.18 4.32
#